data_AF-A0A183B9V1-F1
#
_entry.id   AF-A0A183B9V1-F1
#
_cell.length_a   1.000
_cell.length_b   1.000
_cell.length_c   1.000
_cell.angle_alpha   90.00
_cell.angle_beta   90.00
_cell.angle_gamma   90.00
#
_symmetry.space_group_name_H-M   'P 1'
#
loop_
_entity.id
_entity.type
_entity.pdbx_description
1 polymer ?
#
loop_
_entity_poly.entity_id
_entity_poly.type
_entity_poly.pdbx_seq_one_letter_code
_entity_poly.pdbx_strand_id
1 'polypeptide(L)'
;MDEPENVALMTSLMPDTVEENNIPAVELELTQDEPELNYRPKFPLPDDINQLSREQTVCQYCGVSYLVLSEIKQLESRLERQSEELSHALSEMQAKEDGLAQTVQQNEEFRRQLEQFQTGTAL
;
A
#
# COMPACT_ATOMS: atom_id res chain seq x y z
N MET A 1 1.90 42.46 -19.08
CA MET A 1 1.81 42.03 -20.49
C MET A 1 1.94 40.54 -20.38
N ASP A 2 0.81 39.88 -20.22
CA ASP A 2 0.75 38.46 -19.87
C ASP A 2 -0.11 37.84 -20.95
N GLU A 3 0.56 37.24 -21.92
CA GLU A 3 -0.04 36.80 -23.16
C GLU A 3 -1.07 35.68 -22.90
N PRO A 4 -2.27 35.76 -23.51
CA PRO A 4 -3.35 34.79 -23.33
C PRO A 4 -3.03 33.40 -23.90
N GLU A 5 -1.91 33.25 -24.61
CA GLU A 5 -1.50 32.00 -25.26
C GLU A 5 -1.06 30.92 -24.25
N ASN A 6 -0.58 31.31 -23.08
CA ASN A 6 -0.09 30.34 -22.08
C ASN A 6 -1.21 29.69 -21.24
N VAL A 7 -2.37 30.34 -21.14
CA VAL A 7 -3.55 29.76 -20.45
C VAL A 7 -4.23 28.73 -21.36
N ALA A 8 -4.26 28.97 -22.67
CA ALA A 8 -4.81 28.02 -23.64
C ALA A 8 -3.97 26.73 -23.74
N LEU A 9 -2.64 26.84 -23.63
CA LEU A 9 -1.76 25.66 -23.65
C LEU A 9 -1.92 24.80 -22.39
N MET A 10 -2.17 25.43 -21.23
CA MET A 10 -2.33 24.73 -19.96
C MET A 10 -3.70 24.01 -19.86
N THR A 11 -4.76 24.57 -20.44
CA THR A 11 -6.08 23.92 -20.53
C THR A 11 -6.06 22.74 -21.51
N SER A 12 -5.21 22.77 -22.54
CA SER A 12 -5.10 21.68 -23.52
C SER A 12 -4.28 20.48 -23.03
N LEU A 13 -3.61 20.57 -21.88
CA LEU A 13 -2.79 19.52 -21.26
C LEU A 13 -3.52 18.78 -20.12
N MET A 14 -4.76 19.14 -19.82
CA MET A 14 -5.62 18.39 -18.92
C MET A 14 -6.53 17.50 -19.78
N PRO A 15 -6.33 16.17 -19.81
CA PRO A 15 -7.32 15.30 -20.42
C PRO A 15 -8.60 15.38 -19.58
N ASP A 16 -9.63 15.98 -20.17
CA ASP A 16 -11.01 15.89 -19.72
C ASP A 16 -11.39 14.41 -19.56
N THR A 17 -12.02 14.10 -18.43
CA THR A 17 -12.73 12.85 -18.14
C THR A 17 -11.90 11.58 -18.36
N VAL A 18 -11.19 11.16 -17.33
CA VAL A 18 -10.91 9.73 -17.16
C VAL A 18 -12.27 9.06 -16.99
N GLU A 19 -12.76 8.40 -18.05
CA GLU A 19 -13.85 7.44 -17.94
C GLU A 19 -13.49 6.45 -16.83
N GLU A 20 -14.31 6.39 -15.78
CA GLU A 20 -14.07 5.65 -14.53
C GLU A 20 -13.88 4.12 -14.68
N ASN A 21 -13.80 3.54 -15.88
CA ASN A 21 -13.74 2.08 -16.05
C ASN A 21 -12.94 1.60 -17.27
N ASN A 22 -11.78 2.17 -17.56
CA ASN A 22 -10.85 1.50 -18.47
C ASN A 22 -9.38 1.93 -18.30
N ILE A 23 -8.82 1.73 -17.11
CA ILE A 23 -7.42 1.30 -17.10
C ILE A 23 -7.52 -0.15 -17.56
N PRO A 24 -7.04 -0.51 -18.77
CA PRO A 24 -6.86 -1.92 -19.06
C PRO A 24 -5.97 -2.40 -17.92
N ALA A 25 -6.49 -3.29 -17.08
CA ALA A 25 -5.62 -4.11 -16.27
C ALA A 25 -4.67 -4.71 -17.29
N VAL A 26 -3.47 -4.16 -17.38
CA VAL A 26 -2.36 -4.92 -17.90
C VAL A 26 -2.28 -5.99 -16.83
N GLU A 27 -2.96 -7.10 -17.09
CA GLU A 27 -2.56 -8.37 -16.55
C GLU A 27 -1.11 -8.48 -17.00
N LEU A 28 -0.21 -7.96 -16.15
CA LEU A 28 1.07 -8.60 -15.98
C LEU A 28 0.67 -10.00 -15.55
N GLU A 29 0.42 -10.86 -16.53
CA GLU A 29 0.64 -12.27 -16.36
C GLU A 29 2.12 -12.36 -16.00
N LEU A 30 2.39 -12.24 -14.71
CA LEU A 30 3.61 -12.75 -14.10
C LEU A 30 3.56 -14.23 -14.41
N THR A 31 4.08 -14.60 -15.59
CA THR A 31 4.32 -15.98 -15.97
C THR A 31 5.00 -16.64 -14.78
N GLN A 32 4.35 -17.65 -14.21
CA GLN A 32 4.75 -18.34 -12.97
C GLN A 32 6.07 -19.13 -13.11
N ASP A 33 6.85 -18.85 -14.15
CA ASP A 33 8.14 -19.43 -14.46
C ASP A 33 9.28 -18.40 -14.33
N GLU A 34 9.10 -17.35 -13.52
CA GLU A 34 10.26 -16.63 -12.97
C GLU A 34 10.91 -17.56 -11.94
N PRO A 35 12.15 -18.06 -12.17
CA PRO A 35 12.81 -18.87 -11.16
C PRO A 35 12.91 -18.03 -9.90
N GLU A 36 12.32 -18.49 -8.80
CA GLU A 36 12.54 -17.88 -7.48
C GLU A 36 14.05 -17.88 -7.23
N LEU A 37 14.70 -16.76 -7.55
CA LEU A 37 16.10 -16.48 -7.26
C LEU A 37 16.22 -16.21 -5.76
N ASN A 38 15.90 -17.23 -4.97
CA ASN A 38 16.12 -17.28 -3.53
C ASN A 38 17.58 -17.67 -3.27
N TYR A 39 18.49 -16.91 -3.88
CA TYR A 39 19.91 -17.05 -3.61
C TYR A 39 20.22 -16.37 -2.28
N ARG A 40 20.60 -17.17 -1.28
CA ARG A 40 21.21 -16.68 -0.04
C ARG A 40 22.72 -16.93 -0.09
N PRO A 41 23.55 -15.87 -0.06
CA PRO A 41 24.98 -16.03 0.08
C PRO A 41 25.31 -16.83 1.34
N LYS A 42 26.21 -17.81 1.23
CA LYS A 42 26.68 -18.62 2.37
C LYS A 42 27.40 -17.78 3.43
N PHE A 43 28.03 -16.69 3.00
CA PHE A 43 28.73 -15.74 3.85
C PHE A 43 28.11 -14.36 3.67
N PRO A 44 27.82 -13.64 4.76
CA PRO A 44 27.31 -12.28 4.67
C PRO A 44 28.36 -11.36 4.05
N LEU A 45 27.89 -10.25 3.51
CA LEU A 45 28.77 -9.20 3.03
C LEU A 45 29.52 -8.59 4.23
N PRO A 46 30.85 -8.37 4.14
CA PRO A 46 31.61 -7.71 5.20
C PRO A 46 31.04 -6.34 5.57
N ASP A 47 31.14 -5.98 6.86
CA ASP A 47 30.59 -4.73 7.39
C ASP A 47 31.16 -3.48 6.69
N ASP A 48 32.44 -3.50 6.35
CA ASP A 48 33.12 -2.41 5.64
C ASP A 48 32.44 -2.09 4.30
N ILE A 49 31.97 -3.12 3.59
CA ILE A 49 31.31 -2.95 2.28
C ILE A 49 29.85 -2.49 2.48
N ASN A 50 29.16 -2.99 3.52
CA ASN A 50 27.80 -2.56 3.84
C ASN A 50 27.72 -1.08 4.25
N GLN A 51 28.81 -0.52 4.78
CA GLN A 51 28.88 0.88 5.21
C GLN A 51 29.28 1.84 4.08
N LEU A 52 29.61 1.33 2.89
CA LEU A 52 29.93 2.18 1.74
C LEU A 52 28.72 3.00 1.30
N SER A 53 29.00 4.23 0.88
CA SER A 53 27.99 5.05 0.22
C SER A 53 27.65 4.50 -1.16
N ARG A 54 26.44 4.79 -1.65
CA ARG A 54 26.00 4.34 -2.98
C ARG A 54 26.93 4.79 -4.12
N GLU A 55 27.56 5.96 -3.98
CA GLU A 55 28.53 6.46 -4.96
C GLU A 55 29.76 5.57 -5.09
N GLN A 56 30.13 4.87 -4.01
CA GLN A 56 31.26 3.94 -3.96
C GLN A 56 30.88 2.53 -4.42
N THR A 57 29.59 2.18 -4.40
CA THR A 57 29.09 0.85 -4.79
C THR A 57 28.59 0.80 -6.23
N VAL A 58 28.70 1.89 -6.98
CA VAL A 58 28.26 1.99 -8.38
C VAL A 58 29.45 1.95 -9.34
N CYS A 59 29.32 1.20 -10.42
CA CYS A 59 30.29 1.20 -11.50
C CYS A 59 30.33 2.58 -12.20
N GLN A 60 31.50 3.21 -12.25
CA GLN A 60 31.67 4.54 -12.86
C GLN A 60 31.43 4.58 -14.37
N TYR A 61 31.47 3.42 -15.05
CA TYR A 61 31.29 3.33 -16.50
C TYR A 61 29.85 3.04 -16.89
N CYS A 62 29.19 2.09 -16.23
CA CYS A 62 27.83 1.65 -16.59
C CYS A 62 26.74 2.07 -15.60
N GLY A 63 27.09 2.60 -14.42
CA GLY A 63 26.12 3.04 -13.41
C GLY A 63 25.42 1.91 -12.65
N VAL A 64 25.74 0.65 -12.93
CA VAL A 64 25.15 -0.51 -12.23
C VAL A 64 25.80 -0.67 -10.85
N SER A 65 24.99 -0.91 -9.82
CA SER A 65 25.50 -1.21 -8.48
C SER A 65 26.18 -2.59 -8.45
N TYR A 66 27.32 -2.67 -7.77
CA TYR A 66 27.97 -3.95 -7.45
C TYR A 66 27.17 -4.76 -6.43
N LEU A 67 26.21 -4.13 -5.75
CA LEU A 67 25.43 -4.69 -4.65
C LEU A 67 23.94 -4.86 -4.99
N VAL A 68 23.56 -4.81 -6.28
CA VAL A 68 22.16 -4.90 -6.76
C VAL A 68 21.39 -6.03 -6.09
N LEU A 69 21.98 -7.22 -6.00
CA LEU A 69 21.30 -8.37 -5.38
C LEU A 69 20.95 -8.11 -3.91
N SER A 70 21.88 -7.54 -3.14
CA SER A 70 21.64 -7.26 -1.72
C SER A 70 20.61 -6.13 -1.54
N GLU A 71 20.62 -5.13 -2.43
CA GLU A 71 19.63 -4.06 -2.44
C GLU A 71 18.23 -4.62 -2.71
N ILE A 72 18.09 -5.52 -3.69
CA ILE A 72 16.84 -6.22 -3.98
C ILE A 72 16.37 -7.02 -2.76
N LYS A 73 17.25 -7.81 -2.12
CA LYS A 73 16.88 -8.58 -0.93
C LYS A 73 16.47 -7.70 0.25
N GLN A 74 17.11 -6.55 0.44
CA GLN A 74 16.69 -5.57 1.46
C GLN A 74 15.31 -5.00 1.15
N LEU A 75 15.00 -4.73 -0.12
CA LEU A 75 13.69 -4.25 -0.55
C LEU A 75 12.61 -5.33 -0.38
N GLU A 76 12.87 -6.57 -0.77
CA GLU A 76 11.99 -7.72 -0.52
C GLU A 76 11.64 -7.82 0.97
N SER A 77 12.63 -7.85 1.86
CA SER A 77 12.40 -7.93 3.31
C SER A 77 11.70 -6.70 3.90
N ARG A 78 11.79 -5.54 3.25
CA ARG A 78 11.01 -4.35 3.65
C ARG A 78 9.55 -4.49 3.22
N LEU A 79 9.31 -4.97 2.00
CA LEU A 79 7.98 -5.23 1.47
C LEU A 79 7.25 -6.30 2.28
N GLU A 80 7.91 -7.40 2.63
CA GLU A 80 7.35 -8.45 3.48
C GLU A 80 6.87 -7.89 4.81
N ARG A 81 7.73 -7.14 5.52
CA ARG A 81 7.35 -6.51 6.80
C ARG A 81 6.21 -5.53 6.66
N GLN A 82 6.22 -4.68 5.63
CA GLN A 82 5.14 -3.74 5.39
C GLN A 82 3.82 -4.45 5.03
N SER A 83 3.89 -5.55 4.28
CA SER A 83 2.73 -6.38 3.96
C SER A 83 2.14 -7.02 5.22
N GLU A 84 2.98 -7.56 6.11
CA GLU A 84 2.58 -8.09 7.40
C GLU A 84 1.91 -7.02 8.27
N GLU A 85 2.54 -5.85 8.41
CA GLU A 85 1.98 -4.70 9.15
C GLU A 85 0.61 -4.28 8.62
N LEU A 86 0.44 -4.19 7.29
CA LEU A 86 -0.84 -3.85 6.67
C LEU A 86 -1.90 -4.92 6.94
N SER A 87 -1.56 -6.20 6.79
CA SER A 87 -2.49 -7.31 7.06
C SER A 87 -2.97 -7.30 8.52
N HIS A 88 -2.06 -7.02 9.46
CA HIS A 88 -2.39 -6.90 10.87
C HIS A 88 -3.32 -5.71 11.12
N ALA A 89 -3.00 -4.54 10.54
CA ALA A 89 -3.82 -3.34 10.68
C ALA A 89 -5.24 -3.55 10.12
N LEU A 90 -5.38 -4.22 8.96
CA LEU A 90 -6.68 -4.55 8.38
C LEU A 90 -7.48 -5.49 9.28
N SER A 91 -6.84 -6.52 9.84
CA SER A 91 -7.47 -7.45 10.79
C SER A 91 -7.95 -6.74 12.05
N GLU A 92 -7.15 -5.85 12.62
CA GLU A 92 -7.55 -5.04 13.76
C GLU A 92 -8.72 -4.11 13.45
N MET A 93 -8.71 -3.48 12.27
CA MET A 93 -9.81 -2.61 11.85
C MET A 93 -11.10 -3.39 11.70
N GLN A 94 -11.06 -4.56 11.08
CA GLN A 94 -12.22 -5.43 10.92
C GLN A 94 -12.78 -5.87 12.28
N ALA A 95 -11.92 -6.30 13.21
CA ALA A 95 -12.36 -6.68 14.56
C ALA A 95 -13.01 -5.52 15.32
N LYS A 96 -12.51 -4.29 15.14
CA LYS A 96 -13.12 -3.08 15.73
C LYS A 96 -14.46 -2.75 15.08
N GLU A 97 -14.58 -2.90 13.77
CA GLU A 97 -15.82 -2.68 13.02
C GLU A 97 -16.89 -3.68 13.47
N ASP A 98 -16.56 -4.96 13.59
CA ASP A 98 -17.46 -6.01 14.07
C ASP A 98 -17.92 -5.73 15.52
N GLY A 99 -17.00 -5.33 16.40
CA GLY A 99 -17.32 -4.96 17.77
C GLY A 99 -18.21 -3.71 17.86
N LEU A 100 -17.98 -2.72 16.99
CA LEU A 100 -18.82 -1.54 16.89
C LEU A 100 -20.21 -1.91 16.38
N ALA A 101 -20.32 -2.72 15.34
CA ALA A 101 -21.59 -3.20 14.80
C ALA A 101 -22.40 -3.94 15.86
N GLN A 102 -21.77 -4.81 16.66
CA GLN A 102 -22.43 -5.51 17.75
C GLN A 102 -22.93 -4.55 18.84
N THR A 103 -22.12 -3.55 19.20
CA THR A 103 -22.50 -2.55 20.22
C THR A 103 -23.67 -1.69 19.73
N VAL A 104 -23.66 -1.29 18.45
CA VAL A 104 -24.77 -0.55 17.83
C VAL A 104 -26.04 -1.38 17.87
N GLN A 105 -25.98 -2.65 17.48
CA GLN A 105 -27.14 -3.55 17.52
C GLN A 105 -27.71 -3.70 18.94
N GLN A 106 -26.86 -3.95 19.93
CA GLN A 106 -27.31 -4.05 21.33
C GLN A 106 -27.97 -2.76 21.81
N ASN A 107 -27.40 -1.60 21.48
CA ASN A 107 -27.98 -0.31 21.83
C ASN A 107 -29.35 -0.10 21.18
N GLU A 108 -29.52 -0.47 19.91
CA GLU A 108 -30.81 -0.41 19.24
C GLU A 108 -31.86 -1.31 19.91
N GLU A 109 -31.49 -2.52 20.29
CA GLU A 109 -32.36 -3.45 21.00
C GLU A 109 -32.78 -2.90 22.37
N PHE A 110 -31.84 -2.38 23.15
CA PHE A 110 -32.14 -1.73 24.44
C PHE A 110 -33.06 -0.52 24.28
N ARG A 111 -32.84 0.31 23.24
CA ARG A 111 -33.72 1.45 22.95
C ARG A 111 -35.16 1.01 22.67
N ARG A 112 -35.34 -0.04 21.86
CA ARG A 112 -36.68 -0.61 21.59
C ARG A 112 -37.36 -1.11 22.87
N GLN A 113 -36.61 -1.75 23.77
CA GLN A 113 -37.16 -2.19 25.06
C GLN A 113 -37.62 -1.00 25.91
N LEU A 114 -36.83 0.07 26.01
CA LEU A 114 -37.19 1.27 26.77
C LEU A 114 -38.47 1.93 26.22
N GLU A 115 -38.61 2.03 24.90
CA GLU A 115 -39.81 2.57 24.26
C GLU A 115 -41.08 1.75 24.58
N GLN A 116 -40.95 0.41 24.65
CA GLN A 116 -42.05 -0.48 25.06
C GLN A 116 -42.44 -0.28 26.54
N PHE A 117 -41.48 -0.10 27.45
CA PHE A 117 -41.78 0.19 28.86
C PHE A 117 -42.46 1.54 29.03
N GLN A 118 -42.00 2.57 28.31
CA GLN A 118 -42.59 3.92 28.40
C GLN A 118 -44.04 3.95 27.90
N THR A 119 -44.34 3.25 26.80
CA THR A 119 -45.72 3.16 26.27
C THR A 119 -46.64 2.35 27.19
N GLY A 120 -46.12 1.35 27.92
CA GLY A 120 -46.88 0.56 28.89
C GLY A 120 -47.18 1.27 30.23
N THR A 121 -46.47 2.34 30.58
CA THR A 121 -46.63 3.06 31.86
C THR A 121 -47.68 4.18 31.79
N ALA A 122 -48.30 4.40 30.62
CA ALA A 122 -49.26 5.49 30.37
C ALA A 122 -50.75 5.09 30.47
N LEU A 123 -51.07 3.96 31.12
CA LEU A 123 -52.44 3.48 31.42
C LEU A 123 -52.65 3.38 32.93
#